data_AF-A0A8T5U1I4-F1
#
_entry.id   AF-A0A8T5U1I4-F1
#
_cell.length_a   1.000
_cell.length_b   1.000
_cell.length_c   1.000
_cell.angle_alpha   90.00
_cell.angle_beta   90.00
_cell.angle_gamma   90.00
#
_symmetry.space_group_name_H-M   'P 1'
#
loop_
_entity.id
_entity.type
_entity.pdbx_description
1 polymer ?
#
loop_
_entity_poly.entity_id
_entity_poly.type
_entity_poly.pdbx_seq_one_letter_code
_entity_poly.pdbx_strand_id
1 'polypeptide(L)'
;MMYNNLDDLSPEEAEELQQLETQISELFALLEKSDLQISLLKEENVQLKAQIKKLKQQSKPVQYKSPEVETIKVPKETIATIIPTDTSLRQNLRKCPNCGAQGFSIKEVDDKTKIICYAPRRIYKKKKVCTKCRFEF
;
A
#
# COMPACT_ATOMS: atom_id res chain seq x y z
N MET A 1 9.73 -69.71 -17.01
CA MET A 1 9.16 -68.54 -17.69
C MET A 1 7.90 -68.17 -16.91
N MET A 2 7.93 -67.08 -16.14
CA MET A 2 6.85 -66.71 -15.20
C MET A 2 6.44 -65.25 -15.42
N TYR A 3 5.74 -64.98 -16.52
CA TYR A 3 5.00 -63.73 -16.69
C TYR A 3 3.70 -64.09 -17.39
N ASN A 4 2.60 -64.08 -16.65
CA ASN A 4 1.20 -64.08 -17.13
C ASN A 4 0.32 -63.90 -15.88
N ASN A 5 0.20 -62.68 -15.37
CA ASN A 5 -0.81 -62.27 -14.37
C ASN A 5 -1.01 -60.75 -14.49
N LEU A 6 -1.33 -60.27 -15.70
CA LEU A 6 -1.87 -58.92 -15.91
C LEU A 6 -3.36 -58.95 -16.28
N ASP A 7 -3.94 -60.15 -16.41
CA ASP A 7 -5.31 -60.35 -16.90
C ASP A 7 -6.35 -60.60 -15.78
N ASP A 8 -5.95 -60.58 -14.51
CA ASP A 8 -6.85 -60.85 -13.37
C ASP A 8 -6.81 -59.72 -12.34
N LEU A 9 -6.97 -58.48 -12.83
CA LEU A 9 -7.26 -57.33 -11.96
C LEU A 9 -8.69 -57.45 -11.45
N SER A 10 -8.86 -57.38 -10.14
CA SER A 10 -10.20 -57.30 -9.55
C SER A 10 -10.91 -56.06 -10.10
N PRO A 11 -12.23 -56.08 -10.35
CA PRO A 11 -12.98 -54.91 -10.79
C PRO A 11 -12.78 -53.69 -9.86
N GLU A 12 -12.56 -53.92 -8.57
CA GLU A 12 -12.25 -52.86 -7.60
C GLU A 12 -10.88 -52.19 -7.88
N GLU A 13 -9.85 -52.96 -8.19
CA GLU A 13 -8.51 -52.44 -8.51
C GLU A 13 -8.49 -51.68 -9.85
N ALA A 14 -9.32 -52.13 -10.81
CA ALA A 14 -9.49 -51.44 -12.08
C ALA A 14 -10.17 -50.06 -11.91
N GLU A 15 -11.19 -49.97 -11.03
CA GLU A 15 -11.83 -48.70 -10.68
C GLU A 15 -10.86 -47.74 -9.96
N GLU A 16 -10.05 -48.25 -9.02
CA GLU A 16 -9.03 -47.45 -8.33
C GLU A 16 -7.99 -46.89 -9.30
N LEU A 17 -7.52 -47.70 -10.26
CA LEU A 17 -6.58 -47.26 -11.30
C LEU A 17 -7.19 -46.17 -12.17
N GLN A 18 -8.46 -46.30 -12.55
CA GLN A 18 -9.17 -45.28 -13.34
C GLN A 18 -9.34 -43.97 -12.55
N GLN A 19 -9.63 -44.06 -11.25
CA GLN A 19 -9.71 -42.89 -10.37
C GLN A 19 -8.36 -42.19 -10.22
N LEU A 20 -7.28 -42.96 -10.02
CA LEU A 20 -5.92 -42.45 -9.95
C LEU A 20 -5.50 -41.77 -11.26
N GLU A 21 -5.79 -42.38 -12.40
CA GLU A 21 -5.50 -41.79 -13.73
C GLU A 21 -6.24 -40.46 -13.94
N THR A 22 -7.50 -40.39 -13.48
CA THR A 22 -8.29 -39.15 -13.54
C THR A 22 -7.67 -38.07 -12.64
N GLN A 23 -7.31 -38.40 -11.40
CA GLN A 23 -6.67 -37.46 -10.47
C GLN A 23 -5.33 -36.97 -10.99
N ILE A 24 -4.52 -37.86 -11.57
CA ILE A 24 -3.24 -37.51 -12.20
C ILE A 24 -3.48 -36.51 -13.34
N SER A 25 -4.46 -36.78 -14.20
CA SER A 25 -4.81 -35.89 -15.32
C SER A 25 -5.26 -34.50 -14.84
N GLU A 26 -6.09 -34.45 -13.79
CA GLU A 26 -6.54 -33.19 -13.19
C GLU A 26 -5.38 -32.40 -12.58
N LEU A 27 -4.47 -33.06 -11.87
CA LEU A 27 -3.29 -32.42 -11.29
C LEU A 27 -2.37 -31.85 -12.36
N PHE A 28 -2.17 -32.54 -13.48
CA PHE A 28 -1.40 -32.02 -14.60
C PHE A 28 -2.05 -30.77 -15.21
N ALA A 29 -3.37 -30.78 -15.42
CA ALA A 29 -4.08 -29.61 -15.93
C ALA A 29 -3.98 -28.40 -14.98
N LEU A 30 -4.04 -28.65 -13.66
CA LEU A 30 -3.86 -27.61 -12.65
C LEU A 30 -2.44 -27.05 -12.64
N LEU A 31 -1.42 -27.91 -12.78
CA LEU A 31 -0.02 -27.51 -12.87
C LEU A 31 0.21 -26.61 -14.09
N GLU A 32 -0.21 -27.03 -15.29
CA GLU A 32 -0.09 -26.24 -16.52
C GLU A 32 -0.76 -24.87 -16.38
N LYS A 33 -1.97 -24.83 -15.82
CA LYS A 33 -2.69 -23.59 -15.56
C LYS A 33 -1.92 -22.67 -14.61
N SER A 34 -1.34 -23.23 -13.54
CA SER A 34 -0.56 -22.47 -12.58
C SER A 34 0.74 -21.92 -13.17
N ASP A 35 1.41 -22.69 -14.03
CA ASP A 35 2.64 -22.27 -14.72
C ASP A 35 2.37 -21.11 -15.69
N LEU A 36 1.26 -21.19 -16.45
CA LEU A 36 0.81 -20.08 -17.29
C LEU A 36 0.55 -18.82 -16.48
N GLN A 37 -0.14 -18.94 -15.34
CA GLN A 37 -0.42 -17.81 -14.46
C GLN A 37 0.87 -17.18 -13.89
N ILE A 38 1.83 -18.02 -13.48
CA ILE A 38 3.14 -17.56 -13.00
C ILE A 38 3.88 -16.80 -14.11
N SER A 39 3.85 -17.31 -15.35
CA SER A 39 4.49 -16.64 -16.49
C SER A 39 3.91 -15.25 -16.74
N LEU A 40 2.57 -15.14 -16.78
CA LEU A 40 1.88 -13.86 -16.97
C LEU A 40 2.22 -12.84 -15.86
N LEU A 41 2.20 -13.28 -14.60
CA LEU A 41 2.52 -12.41 -13.46
C LEU A 41 4.00 -11.98 -13.47
N LYS A 42 4.91 -12.83 -13.96
CA LYS A 42 6.32 -12.47 -14.13
C LYS A 42 6.49 -11.37 -15.18
N GLU A 43 5.83 -11.50 -16.32
CA GLU A 43 5.86 -10.47 -17.38
C GLU A 43 5.29 -9.14 -16.90
N GLU A 44 4.12 -9.15 -16.26
CA GLU A 44 3.50 -7.94 -15.70
C GLU A 44 4.43 -7.26 -14.68
N ASN A 45 5.07 -8.02 -13.80
CA ASN A 45 6.04 -7.49 -12.84
C ASN A 45 7.24 -6.82 -13.52
N VAL A 46 7.75 -7.39 -14.63
CA VAL A 46 8.84 -6.78 -15.40
C VAL A 46 8.38 -5.44 -16.00
N GLN A 47 7.18 -5.39 -16.57
CA GLN A 47 6.62 -4.17 -17.16
C GLN A 47 6.40 -3.07 -16.10
N LEU A 48 5.81 -3.40 -14.95
CA LEU A 48 5.58 -2.45 -13.86
C LEU A 48 6.89 -1.90 -13.30
N LYS A 49 7.91 -2.76 -13.12
CA LYS A 49 9.26 -2.31 -12.70
C LYS A 49 9.87 -1.33 -13.70
N ALA A 50 9.72 -1.58 -15.00
CA ALA A 50 10.18 -0.67 -16.05
C ALA A 50 9.45 0.69 -16.00
N GLN A 51 8.13 0.68 -15.81
CA GLN A 51 7.34 1.92 -15.67
C GLN A 51 7.75 2.72 -14.43
N ILE A 52 7.94 2.06 -13.29
CA ILE A 52 8.42 2.72 -12.06
C ILE A 52 9.78 3.39 -12.30
N LYS A 53 10.70 2.71 -12.99
CA LYS A 53 12.01 3.27 -13.32
C LYS A 53 11.88 4.53 -14.19
N LYS A 54 11.01 4.51 -15.20
CA LYS A 54 10.74 5.65 -16.08
C LYS A 54 10.19 6.86 -15.31
N LEU A 55 9.21 6.64 -14.43
CA LEU A 55 8.61 7.70 -13.61
C LEU A 55 9.63 8.32 -12.65
N LYS A 56 10.46 7.49 -11.99
CA LYS A 56 11.51 7.99 -11.09
C LYS A 56 12.57 8.84 -11.79
N GLN A 57 12.88 8.55 -13.05
CA GLN A 57 13.83 9.34 -13.85
C GLN A 57 13.25 10.69 -14.30
N GLN A 58 11.92 10.80 -14.42
CA GLN A 58 11.25 12.05 -14.79
C GLN A 58 11.11 13.03 -13.61
N SER A 59 11.16 12.57 -12.37
CA SER A 59 11.24 13.44 -11.19
C SER A 59 12.68 13.86 -10.89
N LYS A 60 13.15 14.97 -11.48
CA LYS A 60 14.33 15.68 -10.94
C LYS A 60 13.91 16.41 -9.64
N PRO A 61 14.68 16.34 -8.55
CA PRO A 61 14.43 17.18 -7.40
C PRO A 61 14.72 18.64 -7.78
N VAL A 62 13.70 19.50 -7.68
CA VAL A 62 13.88 20.95 -7.77
C VAL A 62 14.73 21.36 -6.57
N GLN A 63 16.01 21.65 -6.81
CA GLN A 63 16.88 22.28 -5.82
C GLN A 63 16.40 23.72 -5.62
N TYR A 64 15.64 23.95 -4.55
CA TYR A 64 15.42 25.30 -4.05
C TYR A 64 16.71 25.79 -3.42
N LYS A 65 17.46 26.65 -4.13
CA LYS A 65 18.50 27.48 -3.50
C LYS A 65 17.77 28.52 -2.64
N SER A 66 17.79 28.34 -1.33
CA SER A 66 17.35 29.39 -0.39
C SER A 66 18.39 30.51 -0.42
N PRO A 67 17.99 31.79 -0.60
CA PRO A 67 18.88 32.90 -0.31
C PRO A 67 19.19 32.93 1.20
N GLU A 68 20.46 33.14 1.51
CA GLU A 68 21.00 33.43 2.83
C GLU A 68 20.25 34.63 3.43
N VAL A 69 19.55 34.42 4.55
CA VAL A 69 18.94 35.51 5.31
C VAL A 69 19.88 35.86 6.45
N GLU A 70 20.39 37.08 6.41
CA GLU A 70 21.24 37.70 7.42
C GLU A 70 20.63 37.57 8.82
N THR A 71 21.45 37.06 9.74
CA THR A 71 21.11 36.85 11.14
C THR A 71 20.84 38.17 11.87
N ILE A 72 19.57 38.41 12.22
CA ILE A 72 19.19 39.39 13.24
C ILE A 72 19.52 38.78 14.62
N LYS A 73 20.40 39.45 15.37
CA LYS A 73 20.75 39.09 16.75
C LYS A 73 19.55 39.35 17.66
N VAL A 74 19.06 38.32 18.35
CA VAL A 74 18.13 38.46 19.50
C VAL A 74 18.64 37.60 20.67
N PRO A 75 18.55 38.08 21.94
CA PRO A 75 19.33 37.57 23.07
C PRO A 75 18.93 36.16 23.55
N LYS A 76 19.94 35.51 24.16
CA LYS A 76 19.91 34.20 24.80
C LYS A 76 18.83 34.12 25.88
N GLU A 77 18.00 33.09 25.83
CA GLU A 77 17.41 32.49 27.04
C GLU A 77 17.05 31.00 26.80
N THR A 78 17.77 30.17 27.56
CA THR A 78 17.42 28.87 28.16
C THR A 78 16.94 27.70 27.30
N ILE A 79 17.81 26.68 27.26
CA ILE A 79 17.64 25.35 26.67
C ILE A 79 16.61 24.53 27.46
N ALA A 80 15.64 23.94 26.77
CA ALA A 80 15.00 22.70 27.19
C ALA A 80 15.03 21.71 26.01
N THR A 81 15.81 20.64 26.21
CA THR A 81 15.94 19.49 25.33
C THR A 81 14.59 18.80 25.14
N ILE A 82 14.05 18.79 23.92
CA ILE A 82 12.96 17.89 23.53
C ILE A 82 13.29 17.26 22.16
N ILE A 83 13.31 15.94 22.21
CA ILE A 83 13.50 14.90 21.18
C ILE A 83 12.91 15.28 19.79
N PRO A 84 13.57 14.90 18.68
CA PRO A 84 13.12 15.25 17.34
C PRO A 84 12.05 14.28 16.83
N THR A 85 10.81 14.74 16.69
CA THR A 85 9.83 14.12 15.77
C THR A 85 9.12 15.22 14.98
N ASP A 86 9.82 15.67 13.95
CA ASP A 86 9.37 15.99 12.59
C ASP A 86 7.85 16.03 12.26
N THR A 87 7.04 16.85 12.94
CA THR A 87 5.62 17.06 12.53
C THR A 87 5.13 18.51 12.62
N SER A 88 6.02 19.49 12.86
CA SER A 88 5.59 20.80 13.37
C SER A 88 5.77 22.00 12.42
N LEU A 89 6.32 21.83 11.22
CA LEU A 89 6.49 22.96 10.28
C LEU A 89 5.17 23.40 9.59
N ARG A 90 4.13 22.54 9.55
CA ARG A 90 2.83 22.86 8.92
C ARG A 90 1.71 23.25 9.88
N GLN A 91 1.96 23.25 11.19
CA GLN A 91 0.93 23.57 12.19
C GLN A 91 0.80 25.10 12.43
N ASN A 92 1.81 25.87 12.04
CA ASN A 92 1.91 27.30 12.34
C ASN A 92 1.05 28.24 11.46
N LEU A 93 0.20 27.74 10.55
CA LEU A 93 -0.70 28.59 9.72
C LEU A 93 -2.18 28.13 9.68
N ARG A 94 -2.61 27.20 10.55
CA ARG A 94 -4.00 26.70 10.52
C ARG A 94 -4.91 27.66 11.31
N LYS A 95 -5.68 28.51 10.62
CA LYS A 95 -6.72 29.38 11.21
C LYS A 95 -8.12 28.88 10.88
N CYS A 96 -9.00 28.82 11.88
CA CYS A 96 -10.41 28.51 11.68
C CYS A 96 -11.10 29.67 10.92
N PRO A 97 -11.83 29.40 9.83
CA PRO A 97 -12.55 30.44 9.11
C PRO A 97 -13.76 30.99 9.88
N ASN A 98 -14.32 30.22 10.82
CA ASN A 98 -15.51 30.62 11.58
C ASN A 98 -15.17 31.47 12.83
N CYS A 99 -14.19 31.06 13.64
CA CYS A 99 -13.88 31.73 14.92
C CYS A 99 -12.46 32.28 15.03
N GLY A 100 -11.64 32.14 13.99
CA GLY A 100 -10.26 32.62 13.98
C GLY A 100 -9.27 31.86 14.88
N ALA A 101 -9.70 30.79 15.55
CA ALA A 101 -8.82 29.97 16.39
C ALA A 101 -7.67 29.38 15.57
N GLN A 102 -6.47 29.30 16.15
CA GLN A 102 -5.26 28.92 15.44
C GLN A 102 -4.50 27.75 16.09
N GLY A 103 -3.59 27.13 15.33
CA GLY A 103 -2.66 26.11 15.80
C GLY A 103 -3.36 24.86 16.33
N PHE A 104 -3.11 24.52 17.60
CA PHE A 104 -3.66 23.34 18.28
C PHE A 104 -5.19 23.29 18.37
N SER A 105 -5.86 24.42 18.11
CA SER A 105 -7.33 24.46 18.06
C SER A 105 -7.91 23.85 16.77
N ILE A 106 -7.07 23.42 15.82
CA ILE A 106 -7.48 22.78 14.56
C ILE A 106 -6.99 21.34 14.54
N LYS A 107 -7.92 20.38 14.56
CA LYS A 107 -7.62 18.94 14.46
C LYS A 107 -7.98 18.42 13.09
N GLU A 108 -7.28 17.38 12.62
CA GLU A 108 -7.67 16.64 11.42
C GLU A 108 -8.44 15.38 11.82
N VAL A 109 -9.58 15.15 11.19
CA VAL A 109 -10.49 14.02 11.46
C VAL A 109 -10.89 13.39 10.13
N ASP A 110 -11.21 12.10 10.13
CA ASP A 110 -11.74 11.41 8.95
C ASP A 110 -13.16 11.86 8.61
N ASP A 111 -13.36 12.24 7.35
CA ASP A 111 -14.64 12.50 6.73
C ASP A 111 -15.25 11.19 6.23
N LYS A 112 -16.07 10.56 7.08
CA LYS A 112 -16.73 9.29 6.78
C LYS A 112 -17.69 9.35 5.58
N THR A 113 -18.01 10.54 5.08
CA THR A 113 -18.86 10.73 3.88
C THR A 113 -18.07 10.59 2.58
N LYS A 114 -16.73 10.72 2.62
CA LYS A 114 -15.86 10.71 1.43
C LYS A 114 -14.81 9.61 1.55
N ILE A 115 -15.07 8.50 0.86
CA ILE A 115 -14.16 7.37 0.79
C ILE A 115 -13.19 7.58 -0.37
N ILE A 116 -11.89 7.52 -0.09
CA ILE A 116 -10.83 7.58 -1.10
C ILE A 116 -10.60 6.19 -1.68
N CYS A 117 -10.55 5.15 -0.84
CA CYS A 117 -10.30 3.79 -1.25
C CYS A 117 -11.06 2.79 -0.37
N TYR A 118 -11.50 1.67 -0.96
CA TYR A 118 -12.27 0.63 -0.28
C TYR A 118 -11.45 -0.61 0.15
N ALA A 119 -10.25 -0.83 -0.40
CA ALA A 119 -9.46 -2.04 -0.16
C ALA A 119 -7.97 -1.72 0.16
N PRO A 120 -7.32 -2.46 1.09
CA PRO A 120 -7.83 -3.55 1.93
C PRO A 120 -8.67 -3.07 3.13
N ARG A 121 -8.66 -1.78 3.44
CA ARG A 121 -9.51 -1.12 4.44
C ARG A 121 -10.06 0.17 3.86
N ARG A 122 -11.21 0.64 4.37
CA ARG A 122 -11.78 1.92 3.97
C ARG A 122 -10.87 3.06 4.42
N ILE A 123 -10.34 3.81 3.47
CA ILE A 123 -9.57 5.02 3.70
C ILE A 123 -10.48 6.20 3.41
N TYR A 124 -10.69 7.06 4.41
CA TYR A 124 -11.53 8.24 4.30
C TYR A 124 -10.69 9.49 4.03
N LYS A 125 -11.31 10.51 3.43
CA LYS A 125 -10.67 11.82 3.26
C LYS A 125 -10.51 12.49 4.62
N LYS A 126 -9.41 13.22 4.84
CA LYS A 126 -9.23 14.04 6.04
C LYS A 126 -9.94 15.39 5.88
N LYS A 127 -10.61 15.86 6.93
CA LYS A 127 -11.18 17.20 7.09
C LYS A 127 -10.61 17.86 8.36
N LYS A 128 -10.59 19.19 8.41
CA LYS A 128 -10.17 19.95 9.59
C LYS A 128 -11.39 20.33 10.41
N VAL A 129 -11.27 20.17 11.73
CA VAL A 129 -12.32 20.52 12.68
C VAL A 129 -11.73 21.46 13.72
N CYS A 130 -12.37 22.61 13.90
CA CYS A 130 -12.02 23.52 14.98
C CYS A 130 -12.57 22.98 16.30
N THR A 131 -11.72 22.78 17.30
CA THR A 131 -12.15 22.31 18.62
C THR A 131 -12.93 23.36 19.42
N LYS A 132 -12.76 24.65 19.11
CA LYS A 132 -13.47 25.75 19.79
C LYS A 132 -14.92 25.88 19.34
N CYS A 133 -15.14 25.98 18.03
CA CYS A 133 -16.47 26.24 17.46
C CYS A 133 -17.09 25.04 16.73
N ARG A 134 -16.39 23.89 16.69
CA ARG A 134 -16.81 22.66 16.01
C ARG A 134 -17.04 22.79 14.50
N PHE A 135 -16.60 23.90 13.90
CA PHE A 135 -16.70 24.11 12.46
C PHE A 135 -15.76 23.17 11.70
N GLU A 136 -16.29 22.53 10.66
CA GLU A 136 -15.58 21.57 9.81
C GLU A 136 -15.27 22.22 8.44
N PHE A 137 -14.04 22.04 7.94
CA PHE A 137 -13.58 22.60 6.67
C PHE A 137 -12.41 21.84 6.04
#